data_AF-A0A2K9BQL1-F1
#
_entry.id   AF-A0A2K9BQL1-F1
#
_cell.length_a   1.000
_cell.length_b   1.000
_cell.length_c   1.000
_cell.angle_alpha   90.00
_cell.angle_beta   90.00
_cell.angle_gamma   90.00
#
_symmetry.space_group_name_H-M   'P 1'
#
loop_
_entity.id
_entity.type
_entity.pdbx_description
1 polymer ?
#
loop_
_entity_poly.entity_id
_entity_poly.type
_entity_poly.pdbx_seq_one_letter_code
_entity_poly.pdbx_strand_id
1 'polypeptide(L)'
;MFYFDHQSVLIEIKVLQTSESNVYLIGDEIYENVPQSILDLAFVSANWNRALKFFANSEITNCIQTGYYMIDFDIYLDFNIQDIKLLTKTFFFQKILEQTRFKKEFMKNIFKFKNRNKHIDVIKPITNEIVETYNLQNLKHNKRNFSLQRNLVTKTMNLTKYRFKDLFILDDKFYLEITNKNQRIYHIPAHELEYEVLSLIDYVDLNNNTFYINTELEWNHNIKSEFYFENQKLAQEILIKISATIEKYLDDKNLFWHLYNISNDKKYLLKGIKDIFENTDFKNGIEKLESSFRNLKLNYLNFILEQEEVVTKFQSYVTNQEEQELFDSVLVRYKKQTK
;
A
#
# COMPACT_ATOMS: atom_id res chain seq x y z
N MET A 1 -10.64 -1.34 20.23
CA MET A 1 -11.47 -1.34 19.00
C MET A 1 -10.70 -0.65 17.90
N PHE A 2 -10.62 -1.29 16.73
CA PHE A 2 -9.89 -0.80 15.57
C PHE A 2 -10.85 -0.18 14.56
N TYR A 3 -10.59 1.05 14.10
CA TYR A 3 -11.41 1.67 13.07
C TYR A 3 -11.15 1.02 11.71
N PHE A 4 -12.18 0.44 11.10
CA PHE A 4 -12.06 -0.23 9.81
C PHE A 4 -12.39 0.68 8.64
N ASP A 5 -13.63 1.18 8.61
CA ASP A 5 -14.12 1.94 7.47
C ASP A 5 -15.41 2.69 7.81
N HIS A 6 -15.77 3.60 6.92
CA HIS A 6 -17.07 4.24 6.90
C HIS A 6 -18.01 3.52 5.91
N GLN A 7 -19.31 3.53 6.17
CA GLN A 7 -20.30 3.01 5.25
C GLN A 7 -21.61 3.81 5.30
N SER A 8 -22.13 4.08 4.10
CA SER A 8 -23.47 4.61 3.89
C SER A 8 -24.36 3.51 3.33
N VAL A 9 -25.54 3.29 3.91
CA VAL A 9 -26.54 2.34 3.40
C VAL A 9 -27.91 2.96 3.36
N LEU A 10 -28.69 2.56 2.37
CA LEU A 10 -30.06 3.05 2.22
C LEU A 10 -31.00 2.12 2.99
N ILE A 11 -31.68 2.64 4.02
CA ILE A 11 -32.71 1.90 4.73
C ILE A 11 -34.06 2.08 4.05
N GLU A 12 -34.83 1.01 3.94
CA GLU A 12 -36.22 1.06 3.52
C GLU A 12 -37.12 1.38 4.73
N ILE A 13 -38.02 2.33 4.54
CA ILE A 13 -39.01 2.73 5.54
C ILE A 13 -40.38 2.49 4.92
N LYS A 14 -41.13 1.53 5.46
CA LYS A 14 -42.52 1.26 5.06
C LYS A 14 -43.48 1.91 6.05
N VAL A 15 -44.43 2.68 5.55
CA VAL A 15 -45.55 3.21 6.33
C VAL A 15 -46.65 2.15 6.36
N LEU A 16 -47.01 1.71 7.56
CA LEU A 16 -48.09 0.75 7.79
C LEU A 16 -49.28 1.47 8.43
N GLN A 17 -50.50 1.13 8.00
CA GLN A 17 -51.71 1.61 8.64
C GLN A 17 -52.07 0.68 9.80
N THR A 18 -52.24 1.23 11.00
CA THR A 18 -52.91 0.55 12.11
C THR A 18 -54.30 1.14 12.31
N SER A 19 -55.10 0.54 13.20
CA SER A 19 -56.43 1.06 13.55
C SER A 19 -56.39 2.46 14.20
N GLU A 20 -55.25 2.87 14.75
CA GLU A 20 -55.13 4.06 15.59
C GLU A 20 -54.19 5.13 15.02
N SER A 21 -53.16 4.73 14.26
CA SER A 21 -52.17 5.64 13.68
C SER A 21 -51.33 5.00 12.56
N ASN A 22 -50.50 5.81 11.90
CA ASN A 22 -49.44 5.29 11.03
C ASN A 22 -48.24 4.86 11.88
N VAL A 23 -47.70 3.68 11.57
CA VAL A 23 -46.45 3.18 12.16
C VAL A 23 -45.43 2.90 11.05
N TYR A 24 -44.16 2.77 11.41
CA TYR A 24 -43.06 2.67 10.46
C TYR A 24 -42.31 1.35 10.62
N LEU A 25 -42.26 0.55 9.58
CA LEU A 25 -41.47 -0.69 9.54
C LEU A 25 -40.11 -0.41 8.89
N ILE A 26 -39.04 -0.73 9.63
CA ILE A 26 -37.65 -0.64 9.16
C ILE A 26 -36.93 -1.94 9.58
N GLY A 27 -36.42 -2.68 8.60
CA GLY A 27 -35.91 -4.03 8.86
C GLY A 27 -37.04 -4.95 9.34
N ASP A 28 -36.89 -5.53 10.52
CA ASP A 28 -37.89 -6.37 11.19
C ASP A 28 -38.64 -5.68 12.35
N GLU A 29 -38.34 -4.42 12.65
CA GLU A 29 -38.92 -3.69 13.77
C GLU A 29 -39.94 -2.63 13.34
N ILE A 30 -41.00 -2.49 14.14
CA ILE A 30 -42.00 -1.44 14.01
C ILE A 30 -41.68 -0.30 14.98
N TYR A 31 -41.65 0.91 14.44
CA TYR A 31 -41.43 2.15 15.17
C TYR A 31 -42.72 2.97 15.16
N GLU A 32 -43.22 3.33 16.33
CA GLU A 32 -44.34 4.27 16.47
C GLU A 32 -43.94 5.68 16.03
N ASN A 33 -42.67 6.04 16.23
CA ASN A 33 -42.15 7.37 15.94
C ASN A 33 -40.82 7.29 15.19
N VAL A 34 -40.73 8.01 14.08
CA VAL A 34 -39.49 8.27 13.33
C VAL A 34 -39.28 9.79 13.29
N PRO A 35 -38.06 10.30 13.52
CA PRO A 35 -37.81 11.75 13.44
C PRO A 35 -38.30 12.36 12.12
N GLN A 36 -39.03 13.47 12.20
CA GLN A 36 -39.66 14.08 11.03
C GLN A 36 -38.64 14.45 9.94
N SER A 37 -37.44 14.90 10.34
CA SER A 37 -36.34 15.20 9.41
C SER A 37 -35.89 14.00 8.56
N ILE A 38 -36.11 12.77 9.03
CA ILE A 38 -35.88 11.54 8.26
C ILE A 38 -37.03 11.32 7.29
N LEU A 39 -38.27 11.45 7.76
CA LEU A 39 -39.48 11.23 6.96
C LEU A 39 -39.58 12.22 5.79
N ASP A 40 -39.30 13.50 6.02
CA ASP A 40 -39.36 14.55 5.00
C ASP A 40 -38.44 14.26 3.81
N LEU A 41 -37.31 13.60 4.06
CA LEU A 41 -36.33 13.24 3.03
C LEU A 41 -36.57 11.84 2.46
N ALA A 42 -37.17 10.93 3.22
CA ALA A 42 -37.31 9.54 2.85
C ALA A 42 -38.24 9.30 1.65
N PHE A 43 -39.23 10.18 1.43
CA PHE A 43 -40.24 10.03 0.38
C PHE A 43 -40.02 10.97 -0.81
N VAL A 44 -38.85 11.60 -0.89
CA VAL A 44 -38.45 12.40 -2.05
C VAL A 44 -38.05 11.48 -3.20
N SER A 45 -38.47 11.81 -4.42
CA SER A 45 -38.08 11.07 -5.63
C SER A 45 -36.57 11.22 -5.87
N ALA A 46 -35.82 10.16 -5.61
CA ALA A 46 -34.39 10.08 -5.88
C ALA A 46 -34.02 8.72 -6.49
N ASN A 47 -33.06 8.71 -7.41
CA ASN A 47 -32.61 7.49 -8.07
C ASN A 47 -31.60 6.73 -7.20
N TRP A 48 -32.07 5.69 -6.54
CA TRP A 48 -31.28 4.87 -5.62
C TRP A 48 -30.81 3.53 -6.19
N ASN A 49 -30.84 3.35 -7.52
CA ASN A 49 -30.60 2.04 -8.15
C ASN A 49 -29.20 1.45 -7.89
N ARG A 50 -28.23 2.27 -7.47
CA ARG A 50 -26.85 1.84 -7.20
C ARG A 50 -26.49 1.74 -5.71
N ALA A 51 -27.40 2.13 -4.81
CA ALA A 51 -27.13 2.10 -3.38
C ALA A 51 -27.26 0.67 -2.81
N LEU A 52 -26.47 0.35 -1.79
CA LEU A 52 -26.65 -0.86 -1.00
C LEU A 52 -27.84 -0.64 -0.05
N LYS A 53 -28.88 -1.49 -0.15
CA LYS A 53 -30.17 -1.27 0.52
C LYS A 53 -30.46 -2.29 1.62
N PHE A 54 -30.87 -1.82 2.79
CA PHE A 54 -31.44 -2.63 3.87
C PHE A 54 -32.97 -2.62 3.75
N PHE A 55 -33.54 -3.74 3.30
CA PHE A 55 -34.97 -3.85 3.04
C PHE A 55 -35.75 -4.19 4.31
N ALA A 56 -36.99 -3.68 4.38
CA ALA A 56 -37.93 -4.06 5.41
C ALA A 56 -38.44 -5.49 5.18
N ASN A 57 -38.93 -6.13 6.24
CA ASN A 57 -39.44 -7.49 6.16
C ASN A 57 -40.54 -7.59 5.09
N SER A 58 -40.36 -8.50 4.14
CA SER A 58 -41.28 -8.72 3.03
C SER A 58 -42.55 -9.45 3.46
N GLU A 59 -42.51 -10.17 4.58
CA GLU A 59 -43.65 -10.92 5.10
C GLU A 59 -44.72 -10.02 5.74
N ILE A 60 -44.35 -8.79 6.13
CA ILE A 60 -45.31 -7.84 6.69
C ILE A 60 -46.04 -7.13 5.54
N THR A 61 -47.26 -7.57 5.31
CA THR A 61 -48.18 -7.03 4.31
C THR A 61 -49.12 -6.02 4.98
N ASN A 62 -49.26 -4.82 4.39
CA ASN A 62 -50.16 -3.68 4.70
C ASN A 62 -49.42 -2.32 4.56
N CYS A 63 -48.56 -2.22 3.54
CA CYS A 63 -47.76 -1.04 3.28
C CYS A 63 -48.56 -0.02 2.46
N ILE A 64 -48.72 1.19 2.99
CA ILE A 64 -49.37 2.31 2.30
C ILE A 64 -48.34 3.05 1.43
N GLN A 65 -47.12 3.19 1.93
CA GLN A 65 -46.07 3.96 1.28
C GLN A 65 -44.68 3.41 1.62
N THR A 66 -43.76 3.44 0.65
CA THR A 66 -42.36 3.07 0.86
C THR A 66 -41.47 4.27 0.57
N GLY A 67 -40.55 4.53 1.49
CA GLY A 67 -39.53 5.56 1.39
C GLY A 67 -38.15 4.96 1.67
N TYR A 68 -37.12 5.75 1.39
CA TYR A 68 -35.73 5.34 1.55
C TYR A 68 -34.91 6.46 2.16
N TYR A 69 -34.09 6.15 3.16
CA TYR A 69 -33.21 7.12 3.81
C TYR A 69 -31.78 6.60 3.88
N MET A 70 -30.77 7.47 3.68
CA MET A 70 -29.37 7.07 3.79
C MET A 70 -28.91 7.18 5.24
N ILE A 71 -28.42 6.10 5.83
CA ILE A 71 -27.74 6.15 7.13
C ILE A 71 -26.25 5.96 6.95
N ASP A 72 -25.49 6.76 7.68
CA ASP A 72 -24.04 6.73 7.72
C ASP A 72 -23.56 6.17 9.06
N PHE A 73 -22.62 5.23 9.03
CA PHE A 73 -22.04 4.64 10.22
C PHE A 73 -20.59 4.21 9.99
N ASP A 74 -19.87 4.16 11.09
CA ASP A 74 -18.49 3.69 11.16
C ASP A 74 -18.46 2.23 11.60
N ILE A 75 -17.58 1.46 10.98
CA ILE A 75 -17.34 0.05 11.24
C ILE A 75 -16.04 -0.06 12.04
N TYR A 76 -16.13 -0.73 13.18
CA TYR A 76 -15.01 -1.05 14.05
C TYR A 76 -14.85 -2.56 14.16
N LEU A 77 -13.60 -3.01 14.15
CA LEU A 77 -13.23 -4.40 14.44
C LEU A 77 -12.85 -4.50 15.91
N ASP A 78 -13.48 -5.44 16.61
CA ASP A 78 -13.12 -5.79 17.97
C ASP A 78 -12.34 -7.10 17.96
N PHE A 79 -11.01 -7.00 18.00
CA PHE A 79 -10.11 -8.15 17.96
C PHE A 79 -10.18 -9.03 19.22
N ASN A 80 -10.68 -8.50 20.34
CA ASN A 80 -10.75 -9.27 21.59
C ASN A 80 -11.89 -10.29 21.58
N ILE A 81 -13.05 -9.88 21.05
CA ILE A 81 -14.25 -10.74 20.95
C ILE A 81 -14.51 -11.24 19.53
N GLN A 82 -13.66 -10.87 18.57
CA GLN A 82 -13.75 -11.22 17.15
C GLN A 82 -15.11 -10.85 16.53
N ASP A 83 -15.55 -9.62 16.83
CA ASP A 83 -16.86 -9.11 16.44
C ASP A 83 -16.76 -7.73 15.78
N ILE A 84 -17.86 -7.30 15.18
CA ILE A 84 -17.97 -6.03 14.49
C ILE A 84 -18.84 -5.09 15.29
N LYS A 85 -18.32 -3.92 15.61
CA LYS A 85 -19.07 -2.84 16.26
C LYS A 85 -19.40 -1.76 15.25
N LEU A 86 -20.65 -1.31 15.28
CA LEU A 86 -21.16 -0.26 14.41
C LEU A 86 -21.50 0.94 15.27
N LEU A 87 -21.01 2.12 14.88
CA LEU A 87 -21.27 3.37 15.57
C LEU A 87 -21.78 4.41 14.60
N THR A 88 -22.79 5.17 15.02
CA THR A 88 -23.33 6.30 14.25
C THR A 88 -23.62 7.48 15.18
N LYS A 89 -23.62 8.69 14.63
CA LYS A 89 -23.85 9.92 15.40
C LYS A 89 -25.32 10.07 15.84
N THR A 90 -26.24 9.46 15.11
CA THR A 90 -27.69 9.60 15.34
C THR A 90 -28.21 8.42 16.14
N PHE A 91 -28.68 8.67 17.37
CA PHE A 91 -29.20 7.62 18.26
C PHE A 91 -30.31 6.76 17.63
N PHE A 92 -31.20 7.36 16.83
CA PHE A 92 -32.23 6.60 16.12
C PHE A 92 -31.63 5.57 15.13
N PHE A 93 -30.58 5.93 14.40
CA PHE A 93 -29.91 5.00 13.50
C PHE A 93 -29.20 3.88 14.26
N GLN A 94 -28.67 4.17 15.45
CA GLN A 94 -28.06 3.15 16.30
C GLN A 94 -29.05 2.01 16.60
N LYS A 95 -30.34 2.33 16.85
CA LYS A 95 -31.39 1.30 17.04
C LYS A 95 -31.52 0.38 15.82
N ILE A 96 -31.53 0.96 14.61
CA ILE A 96 -31.61 0.20 13.35
C ILE A 96 -30.37 -0.67 13.16
N LEU A 97 -29.17 -0.12 13.41
CA LEU A 97 -27.91 -0.88 13.33
C LEU A 97 -27.81 -1.98 14.38
N GLU A 98 -28.53 -1.86 15.49
CA GLU A 98 -28.54 -2.82 16.58
C GLU A 98 -29.44 -4.03 16.34
N GLN A 99 -30.39 -3.93 15.41
CA GLN A 99 -31.29 -5.01 15.00
C GLN A 99 -30.51 -6.28 14.66
N THR A 100 -31.04 -7.44 15.09
CA THR A 100 -30.43 -8.75 14.80
C THR A 100 -30.34 -8.98 13.30
N ARG A 101 -31.39 -8.63 12.56
CA ARG A 101 -31.43 -8.74 11.09
C ARG A 101 -30.35 -7.89 10.42
N PHE A 102 -30.15 -6.65 10.89
CA PHE A 102 -29.08 -5.80 10.38
C PHE A 102 -27.70 -6.45 10.60
N LYS A 103 -27.39 -6.81 11.85
CA LYS A 103 -26.10 -7.37 12.24
C LYS A 103 -25.81 -8.73 11.60
N LYS A 104 -26.77 -9.66 11.56
CA LYS A 104 -26.52 -11.04 11.12
C LYS A 104 -26.72 -11.26 9.63
N GLU A 105 -27.73 -10.61 9.04
CA GLU A 105 -28.08 -10.84 7.63
C GLU A 105 -27.50 -9.75 6.73
N PHE A 106 -27.73 -8.48 7.06
CA PHE A 106 -27.36 -7.39 6.16
C PHE A 106 -25.86 -7.08 6.16
N MET A 107 -25.17 -7.22 7.30
CA MET A 107 -23.71 -7.03 7.36
C MET A 107 -22.95 -7.96 6.40
N LYS A 108 -23.44 -9.18 6.15
CA LYS A 108 -22.85 -10.07 5.14
C LYS A 108 -22.85 -9.44 3.75
N ASN A 109 -23.91 -8.72 3.39
CA ASN A 109 -24.01 -8.01 2.11
C ASN A 109 -23.04 -6.82 2.05
N ILE A 110 -22.86 -6.10 3.17
CA ILE A 110 -21.88 -5.02 3.26
C ILE A 110 -20.46 -5.56 3.02
N PHE A 111 -20.06 -6.63 3.70
CA PHE A 111 -18.74 -7.22 3.49
C PHE A 111 -18.59 -7.88 2.13
N LYS A 112 -19.62 -8.54 1.60
CA LYS A 112 -19.60 -9.03 0.21
C LYS A 112 -19.34 -7.89 -0.79
N PHE A 113 -19.97 -6.73 -0.59
CA PHE A 113 -19.73 -5.56 -1.43
C PHE A 113 -18.30 -5.02 -1.26
N LYS A 114 -17.80 -4.87 -0.03
CA LYS A 114 -16.45 -4.36 0.24
C LYS A 114 -15.35 -5.33 -0.24
N ASN A 115 -15.60 -6.64 -0.20
CA ASN A 115 -14.64 -7.68 -0.57
C ASN A 115 -14.56 -7.92 -2.09
N ARG A 116 -15.51 -7.43 -2.90
CA ARG A 116 -15.68 -7.80 -4.32
C ARG A 116 -14.44 -7.63 -5.21
N ASN A 117 -13.53 -6.71 -4.87
CA ASN A 117 -12.32 -6.39 -5.63
C ASN A 117 -11.02 -6.75 -4.89
N LYS A 118 -11.12 -7.55 -3.82
CA LYS A 118 -10.00 -8.00 -3.00
C LYS A 118 -9.68 -9.46 -3.32
N HIS A 119 -8.46 -9.70 -3.79
CA HIS A 119 -7.92 -11.03 -4.03
C HIS A 119 -7.05 -11.45 -2.84
N ILE A 120 -7.71 -11.75 -1.72
CA ILE A 120 -7.07 -12.09 -0.45
C ILE A 120 -7.71 -13.38 0.02
N ASP A 121 -6.94 -14.46 0.03
CA ASP A 121 -7.39 -15.80 0.42
C ASP A 121 -6.42 -16.42 1.44
N VAL A 122 -5.64 -15.59 2.12
CA VAL A 122 -4.67 -15.98 3.14
C VAL A 122 -5.12 -15.44 4.48
N ILE A 123 -5.12 -16.30 5.50
CA ILE A 123 -5.46 -15.94 6.88
C ILE A 123 -4.15 -15.76 7.63
N LYS A 124 -3.93 -14.54 8.13
CA LYS A 124 -2.79 -14.17 8.96
C LYS A 124 -3.27 -13.88 10.38
N PRO A 125 -2.51 -14.29 11.42
CA PRO A 125 -2.93 -14.12 12.81
C PRO A 125 -2.78 -12.66 13.26
N ILE A 126 -3.71 -11.79 12.85
CA ILE A 126 -3.71 -10.39 13.28
C ILE A 126 -4.43 -10.25 14.62
N THR A 127 -3.66 -9.98 15.67
CA THR A 127 -4.13 -9.81 17.05
C THR A 127 -4.23 -8.33 17.44
N ASN A 128 -4.89 -8.04 18.57
CA ASN A 128 -4.91 -6.69 19.12
C ASN A 128 -3.50 -6.17 19.45
N GLU A 129 -2.60 -7.04 19.91
CA GLU A 129 -1.21 -6.71 20.18
C GLU A 129 -0.47 -6.25 18.91
N ILE A 130 -0.66 -6.94 17.78
CA ILE A 130 -0.07 -6.53 16.49
C ILE A 130 -0.63 -5.18 16.05
N VAL A 131 -1.95 -4.98 16.20
CA VAL A 131 -2.61 -3.72 15.88
C VAL A 131 -2.03 -2.55 16.67
N GLU A 132 -1.83 -2.72 17.97
CA GLU A 132 -1.30 -1.69 18.88
C GLU A 132 0.21 -1.47 18.68
N THR A 133 1.00 -2.54 18.59
CA THR A 133 2.46 -2.49 18.44
C THR A 133 2.88 -1.76 17.18
N TYR A 134 2.19 -2.03 16.07
CA TYR A 134 2.52 -1.45 14.77
C TYR A 134 1.61 -0.29 14.36
N ASN A 135 0.63 0.08 15.19
CA ASN A 135 -0.38 1.09 14.86
C ASN A 135 -0.97 0.85 13.46
N LEU A 136 -1.51 -0.35 13.25
CA LEU A 136 -2.05 -0.76 11.96
C LEU A 136 -3.14 0.21 11.47
N GLN A 137 -3.25 0.36 10.16
CA GLN A 137 -4.26 1.17 9.49
C GLN A 137 -4.87 0.38 8.35
N ASN A 138 -6.16 0.59 8.07
CA ASN A 138 -6.82 -0.01 6.91
C ASN A 138 -6.54 0.81 5.64
N LEU A 139 -6.08 0.15 4.58
CA LEU A 139 -5.76 0.76 3.30
C LEU A 139 -7.04 1.18 2.57
N LYS A 140 -7.23 2.48 2.38
CA LYS A 140 -8.35 3.01 1.59
C LYS A 140 -8.06 2.83 0.10
N HIS A 141 -9.04 2.33 -0.66
CA HIS A 141 -8.92 1.85 -2.06
C HIS A 141 -8.35 2.83 -3.12
N ASN A 142 -8.03 4.08 -2.79
CA ASN A 142 -7.56 5.10 -3.74
C ASN A 142 -6.04 5.15 -3.97
N LYS A 143 -5.24 4.24 -3.40
CA LYS A 143 -3.77 4.27 -3.51
C LYS A 143 -3.13 2.94 -3.93
N ARG A 144 -3.73 2.18 -4.84
CA ARG A 144 -3.02 1.02 -5.43
C ARG A 144 -1.89 1.53 -6.34
N ASN A 145 -0.69 1.66 -5.76
CA ASN A 145 0.53 1.96 -6.50
C ASN A 145 0.94 0.70 -7.28
N PHE A 146 0.96 0.78 -8.61
CA PHE A 146 1.43 -0.32 -9.47
C PHE A 146 2.96 -0.37 -9.59
N SER A 147 3.66 0.54 -8.89
CA SER A 147 5.11 0.54 -8.78
C SER A 147 5.56 -0.24 -7.55
N LEU A 148 6.53 -1.14 -7.72
CA LEU A 148 7.21 -1.86 -6.62
C LEU A 148 8.70 -1.46 -6.54
N GLN A 149 9.02 -0.22 -6.91
CA GLN A 149 10.40 0.25 -6.92
C GLN A 149 11.02 0.18 -5.52
N ARG A 150 12.09 -0.60 -5.35
CA ARG A 150 12.78 -0.86 -4.08
C ARG A 150 11.87 -1.46 -3.01
N ASN A 151 10.89 -2.27 -3.41
CA ASN A 151 10.11 -3.02 -2.45
C ASN A 151 10.80 -4.33 -2.07
N LEU A 152 10.66 -4.74 -0.82
CA LEU A 152 10.91 -6.12 -0.39
C LEU A 152 9.61 -6.89 -0.48
N VAL A 153 9.59 -7.98 -1.24
CA VAL A 153 8.38 -8.80 -1.45
C VAL A 153 8.65 -10.25 -1.05
N THR A 154 7.58 -10.93 -0.68
CA THR A 154 7.58 -12.39 -0.53
C THR A 154 7.62 -13.07 -1.91
N LYS A 155 8.18 -14.28 -1.97
CA LYS A 155 8.28 -15.12 -3.19
C LYS A 155 6.93 -15.36 -3.90
N THR A 156 5.82 -15.28 -3.16
CA THR A 156 4.47 -15.62 -3.65
C THR A 156 3.82 -14.53 -4.51
N MET A 157 4.44 -13.34 -4.63
CA MET A 157 3.85 -12.22 -5.35
C MET A 157 4.00 -12.36 -6.88
N ASN A 158 2.89 -12.24 -7.64
CA ASN A 158 2.94 -12.25 -9.11
C ASN A 158 3.44 -10.90 -9.66
N LEU A 159 4.71 -10.86 -10.06
CA LEU A 159 5.40 -9.65 -10.53
C LEU A 159 4.99 -9.18 -11.93
N THR A 160 4.30 -10.00 -12.73
CA THR A 160 4.00 -9.68 -14.14
C THR A 160 3.17 -8.41 -14.35
N LYS A 161 2.38 -8.03 -13.33
CA LYS A 161 1.48 -6.87 -13.34
C LYS A 161 2.14 -5.58 -12.83
N TYR A 162 3.35 -5.64 -12.30
CA TYR A 162 4.00 -4.52 -11.62
C TYR A 162 5.14 -3.93 -12.42
N ARG A 163 5.37 -2.63 -12.25
CA ARG A 163 6.52 -1.93 -12.81
C ARG A 163 7.53 -1.67 -11.69
N PHE A 164 8.79 -1.97 -11.95
CA PHE A 164 9.90 -1.68 -11.05
C PHE A 164 11.20 -1.71 -11.84
N LYS A 165 12.21 -1.04 -11.32
CA LYS A 165 13.59 -1.06 -11.80
C LYS A 165 14.47 -1.89 -10.87
N ASP A 166 14.23 -1.82 -9.58
CA ASP A 166 14.92 -2.58 -8.53
C ASP A 166 13.88 -3.19 -7.57
N LEU A 167 14.03 -4.47 -7.21
CA LEU A 167 13.14 -5.22 -6.31
C LEU A 167 13.97 -6.18 -5.45
N PHE A 168 13.52 -6.44 -4.22
CA PHE A 168 14.11 -7.44 -3.33
C PHE A 168 13.11 -8.58 -3.11
N ILE A 169 13.56 -9.82 -3.20
CA ILE A 169 12.74 -11.01 -2.93
C ILE A 169 13.43 -11.83 -1.84
N LEU A 170 12.67 -12.27 -0.84
CA LEU A 170 13.18 -13.24 0.13
C LEU A 170 13.29 -14.63 -0.53
N ASP A 171 14.51 -15.18 -0.53
CA ASP A 171 14.85 -16.48 -1.15
C ASP A 171 15.71 -17.32 -0.20
N ASP A 172 16.09 -18.53 -0.61
CA ASP A 172 16.93 -19.46 0.15
C ASP A 172 18.42 -19.11 -0.02
N LYS A 173 18.78 -18.48 -1.15
CA LYS A 173 20.15 -18.09 -1.49
C LYS A 173 20.21 -16.74 -2.18
N PHE A 174 21.39 -16.13 -2.16
CA PHE A 174 21.63 -14.88 -2.86
C PHE A 174 21.83 -15.12 -4.36
N TYR A 175 21.15 -14.33 -5.18
CA TYR A 175 21.50 -14.14 -6.59
C TYR A 175 20.85 -12.88 -7.16
N LEU A 176 21.44 -12.36 -8.24
CA LEU A 176 20.91 -11.23 -8.99
C LEU A 176 20.29 -11.73 -10.30
N GLU A 177 19.04 -11.38 -10.53
CA GLU A 177 18.33 -11.60 -11.79
C GLU A 177 18.09 -10.27 -12.50
N ILE A 178 18.35 -10.24 -13.81
CA ILE A 178 18.02 -9.10 -14.67
C ILE A 178 17.02 -9.58 -15.72
N THR A 179 15.80 -9.05 -15.67
CA THR A 179 14.74 -9.44 -16.61
C THR A 179 14.99 -8.89 -18.01
N ASN A 180 14.26 -9.42 -19.01
CA ASN A 180 14.27 -8.89 -20.37
C ASN A 180 13.81 -7.42 -20.48
N LYS A 181 13.09 -6.92 -19.47
CA LYS A 181 12.67 -5.51 -19.33
C LYS A 181 13.71 -4.64 -18.61
N ASN A 182 14.92 -5.15 -18.39
CA ASN A 182 16.00 -4.48 -17.66
C ASN A 182 15.64 -4.15 -16.20
N GLN A 183 14.82 -4.99 -15.58
CA GLN A 183 14.46 -4.88 -14.17
C GLN A 183 15.41 -5.76 -13.36
N ARG A 184 15.91 -5.25 -12.24
CA ARG A 184 16.81 -5.97 -11.35
C ARG A 184 16.04 -6.54 -10.17
N ILE A 185 16.25 -7.81 -9.91
CA ILE A 185 15.67 -8.52 -8.78
C ILE A 185 16.84 -9.09 -7.98
N TYR A 186 16.99 -8.58 -6.75
CA TYR A 186 17.95 -9.09 -5.80
C TYR A 186 17.24 -10.12 -4.92
N HIS A 187 17.63 -11.37 -5.06
CA HIS A 187 17.15 -12.45 -4.22
C HIS A 187 18.01 -12.47 -2.96
N ILE A 188 17.39 -12.21 -1.81
CA ILE A 188 18.03 -12.03 -0.51
C ILE A 188 17.75 -13.27 0.35
N PRO A 189 18.77 -13.97 0.86
CA PRO A 189 18.55 -15.11 1.74
C PRO A 189 17.70 -14.73 2.95
N ALA A 190 16.62 -15.46 3.22
CA ALA A 190 15.68 -15.14 4.29
C ALA A 190 16.34 -15.12 5.68
N HIS A 191 17.36 -15.96 5.90
CA HIS A 191 18.13 -16.00 7.15
C HIS A 191 18.97 -14.73 7.40
N GLU A 192 19.19 -13.87 6.41
CA GLU A 192 19.86 -12.58 6.61
C GLU A 192 18.87 -11.49 7.11
N LEU A 193 17.56 -11.77 7.08
CA LEU A 193 16.47 -10.84 7.44
C LEU A 193 15.46 -11.49 8.42
N GLU A 194 15.94 -11.91 9.59
CA GLU A 194 15.13 -12.54 10.65
C GLU A 194 14.36 -11.53 11.51
N TYR A 195 13.37 -10.86 10.92
CA TYR A 195 12.44 -10.01 11.66
C TYR A 195 11.08 -10.70 11.77
N GLU A 196 10.58 -10.89 12.98
CA GLU A 196 9.33 -11.61 13.26
C GLU A 196 8.15 -11.09 12.41
N VAL A 197 8.02 -9.77 12.30
CA VAL A 197 6.93 -9.13 11.54
C VAL A 197 6.94 -9.52 10.07
N LEU A 198 8.10 -9.79 9.45
CA LEU A 198 8.19 -10.09 8.01
C LEU A 198 7.42 -11.36 7.62
N SER A 199 7.21 -12.30 8.55
CA SER A 199 6.37 -13.47 8.31
C SER A 199 4.90 -13.11 8.05
N LEU A 200 4.45 -11.94 8.51
CA LEU A 200 3.08 -11.43 8.34
C LEU A 200 2.95 -10.49 7.14
N ILE A 201 4.06 -9.94 6.63
CA ILE A 201 4.06 -8.91 5.59
C ILE A 201 3.97 -9.55 4.20
N ASP A 202 3.15 -8.99 3.31
CA ASP A 202 3.18 -9.37 1.89
C ASP A 202 4.30 -8.67 1.15
N TYR A 203 4.44 -7.36 1.39
CA TYR A 203 5.54 -6.55 0.89
C TYR A 203 5.80 -5.29 1.73
N VAL A 204 7.01 -4.76 1.60
CA VAL A 204 7.50 -3.52 2.23
C VAL A 204 7.88 -2.54 1.12
N ASP A 205 7.38 -1.32 1.19
CA ASP A 205 7.89 -0.18 0.42
C ASP A 205 9.01 0.50 1.22
N LEU A 206 10.26 0.22 0.86
CA LEU A 206 11.42 0.75 1.58
C LEU A 206 11.70 2.23 1.27
N ASN A 207 11.05 2.83 0.26
CA ASN A 207 11.17 4.28 0.05
C ASN A 207 10.27 5.05 1.02
N ASN A 208 9.06 4.53 1.24
CA ASN A 208 8.05 5.16 2.09
C ASN A 208 8.05 4.61 3.52
N ASN A 209 8.90 3.61 3.81
CA ASN A 209 8.98 2.90 5.09
C ASN A 209 7.65 2.24 5.49
N THR A 210 6.86 1.80 4.50
CA THR A 210 5.50 1.30 4.70
C THR A 210 5.45 -0.21 4.51
N PHE A 211 4.81 -0.90 5.45
CA PHE A 211 4.65 -2.34 5.47
C PHE A 211 3.20 -2.70 5.17
N TYR A 212 2.97 -3.68 4.31
CA TYR A 212 1.62 -4.03 3.83
C TYR A 212 1.25 -5.47 4.19
N ILE A 213 0.03 -5.63 4.71
CA ILE A 213 -0.51 -6.91 5.19
C ILE A 213 -1.91 -7.10 4.61
N ASN A 214 -2.06 -8.10 3.76
CA ASN A 214 -3.32 -8.61 3.25
C ASN A 214 -3.70 -9.85 4.04
N THR A 215 -4.90 -9.86 4.60
CA THR A 215 -5.41 -11.00 5.37
C THR A 215 -6.93 -11.11 5.25
N GLU A 216 -7.43 -12.33 5.36
CA GLU A 216 -8.83 -12.61 5.68
C GLU A 216 -8.98 -12.84 7.19
N LEU A 217 -9.93 -12.13 7.80
CA LEU A 217 -10.36 -12.39 9.17
C LEU A 217 -11.59 -13.31 9.10
N GLU A 218 -11.43 -14.56 9.52
CA GLU A 218 -12.49 -15.59 9.61
C GLU A 218 -13.47 -15.33 10.76
N TRP A 219 -14.00 -14.12 10.85
CA TRP A 219 -15.09 -13.79 11.77
C TRP A 219 -16.42 -14.05 11.06
N ASN A 220 -17.56 -13.82 11.74
CA ASN A 220 -18.92 -14.11 11.24
C ASN A 220 -19.31 -13.53 9.86
N HIS A 221 -18.44 -12.73 9.22
CA HIS A 221 -18.66 -12.04 7.94
C HIS A 221 -17.49 -12.11 6.94
N ASN A 222 -16.47 -12.93 7.17
CA ASN A 222 -15.29 -13.11 6.29
C ASN A 222 -14.71 -11.78 5.80
N ILE A 223 -13.98 -11.08 6.66
CA ILE A 223 -13.56 -9.70 6.40
C ILE A 223 -12.22 -9.73 5.66
N LYS A 224 -12.21 -9.33 4.38
CA LYS A 224 -10.96 -9.18 3.62
C LYS A 224 -10.36 -7.81 3.87
N SER A 225 -9.17 -7.79 4.47
CA SER A 225 -8.50 -6.57 4.95
C SER A 225 -7.15 -6.36 4.27
N GLU A 226 -6.88 -5.12 3.89
CA GLU A 226 -5.59 -4.67 3.36
C GLU A 226 -5.05 -3.68 4.39
N PHE A 227 -4.24 -4.12 5.34
CA PHE A 227 -3.65 -3.28 6.38
C PHE A 227 -2.30 -2.72 5.95
N TYR A 228 -1.90 -1.61 6.56
CA TYR A 228 -0.55 -1.08 6.47
C TYR A 228 -0.11 -0.41 7.77
N PHE A 229 1.21 -0.23 7.91
CA PHE A 229 1.79 0.65 8.93
C PHE A 229 3.11 1.25 8.44
N GLU A 230 3.55 2.31 9.11
CA GLU A 230 4.84 2.96 8.85
C GLU A 230 5.82 2.66 9.97
N ASN A 231 7.03 2.22 9.63
CA ASN A 231 8.10 2.00 10.60
C ASN A 231 9.46 2.32 9.98
N GLN A 232 9.87 3.58 10.10
CA GLN A 232 11.12 4.09 9.53
C GLN A 232 12.35 3.36 10.07
N LYS A 233 12.41 3.10 11.38
CA LYS A 233 13.56 2.45 12.00
C LYS A 233 13.76 1.04 11.43
N LEU A 234 12.69 0.24 11.42
CA LEU A 234 12.75 -1.13 10.89
C LEU A 234 13.06 -1.15 9.39
N ALA A 235 12.44 -0.27 8.60
CA ALA A 235 12.73 -0.18 7.16
C ALA A 235 14.21 0.15 6.89
N GLN A 236 14.80 1.05 7.68
CA GLN A 236 16.22 1.38 7.60
C GLN A 236 17.12 0.20 8.00
N GLU A 237 16.78 -0.51 9.09
CA GLU A 237 17.51 -1.72 9.53
C GLU A 237 17.48 -2.82 8.46
N ILE A 238 16.33 -3.05 7.83
CA ILE A 238 16.17 -3.96 6.69
C ILE A 238 17.04 -3.52 5.52
N LEU A 239 17.00 -2.24 5.14
CA LEU A 239 17.78 -1.72 4.00
C LEU A 239 19.30 -1.83 4.24
N ILE A 240 19.76 -1.61 5.48
CA ILE A 240 21.15 -1.80 5.88
C ILE A 240 21.55 -3.27 5.74
N LYS A 241 20.71 -4.20 6.22
CA LYS A 241 20.96 -5.65 6.10
C LYS A 241 20.96 -6.13 4.65
N ILE A 242 20.03 -5.64 3.83
CA ILE A 242 20.02 -5.90 2.38
C ILE A 242 21.32 -5.41 1.74
N SER A 243 21.74 -4.18 2.04
CA SER A 243 22.97 -3.61 1.48
C SER A 243 24.21 -4.41 1.88
N ALA A 244 24.32 -4.80 3.17
CA ALA A 244 25.41 -5.64 3.66
C ALA A 244 25.42 -7.03 3.02
N THR A 245 24.24 -7.61 2.80
CA THR A 245 24.09 -8.91 2.10
C THR A 245 24.59 -8.83 0.67
N ILE A 246 24.21 -7.76 -0.06
CA ILE A 246 24.67 -7.54 -1.42
C ILE A 246 26.19 -7.33 -1.45
N GLU A 247 26.73 -6.52 -0.54
CA GLU A 247 28.18 -6.30 -0.42
C GLU A 247 28.96 -7.61 -0.13
N LYS A 248 28.36 -8.52 0.64
CA LYS A 248 28.95 -9.81 1.00
C LYS A 248 28.94 -10.83 -0.13
N TYR A 249 27.84 -10.91 -0.91
CA TYR A 249 27.62 -12.01 -1.84
C TYR A 249 27.68 -11.62 -3.33
N LEU A 250 27.58 -10.33 -3.68
CA LEU A 250 27.62 -9.89 -5.07
C LEU A 250 29.06 -9.64 -5.50
N ASP A 251 29.66 -10.61 -6.19
CA ASP A 251 30.93 -10.45 -6.89
C ASP A 251 30.71 -9.79 -8.27
N ASP A 252 30.48 -8.46 -8.26
CA ASP A 252 30.30 -7.64 -9.46
C ASP A 252 31.21 -6.41 -9.42
N LYS A 253 31.89 -6.12 -10.54
CA LYS A 253 32.73 -4.91 -10.70
C LYS A 253 31.95 -3.61 -10.51
N ASN A 254 30.63 -3.66 -10.61
CA ASN A 254 29.70 -2.56 -10.45
C ASN A 254 29.05 -2.51 -9.07
N LEU A 255 29.57 -3.22 -8.07
CA LEU A 255 28.98 -3.34 -6.73
C LEU A 255 28.52 -2.00 -6.14
N PHE A 256 29.36 -0.96 -6.18
CA PHE A 256 29.01 0.35 -5.64
C PHE A 256 27.83 1.02 -6.35
N TRP A 257 27.64 0.74 -7.65
CA TRP A 257 26.48 1.19 -8.38
C TRP A 257 25.22 0.44 -7.92
N HIS A 258 25.29 -0.88 -7.72
CA HIS A 258 24.18 -1.62 -7.14
C HIS A 258 23.79 -1.06 -5.76
N LEU A 259 24.76 -0.85 -4.87
CA LEU A 259 24.54 -0.32 -3.53
C LEU A 259 23.94 1.08 -3.57
N TYR A 260 24.39 1.96 -4.46
CA TYR A 260 23.79 3.28 -4.66
C TYR A 260 22.34 3.19 -5.18
N ASN A 261 22.08 2.31 -6.16
CA ASN A 261 20.73 2.13 -6.74
C ASN A 261 19.70 1.73 -5.69
N ILE A 262 20.13 0.99 -4.68
CA ILE A 262 19.28 0.40 -3.66
C ILE A 262 19.11 1.35 -2.48
N SER A 263 20.22 1.85 -1.95
CA SER A 263 20.22 2.69 -0.75
C SER A 263 19.93 4.16 -1.01
N ASN A 264 20.15 4.62 -2.25
CA ASN A 264 20.26 6.05 -2.58
C ASN A 264 21.35 6.80 -1.79
N ASP A 265 22.27 6.07 -1.15
CA ASP A 265 23.30 6.65 -0.28
C ASP A 265 24.50 7.10 -1.12
N LYS A 266 24.73 8.42 -1.12
CA LYS A 266 25.79 9.07 -1.87
C LYS A 266 27.18 8.53 -1.54
N LYS A 267 27.40 7.94 -0.36
CA LYS A 267 28.70 7.35 -0.02
C LYS A 267 29.12 6.28 -1.02
N TYR A 268 28.17 5.47 -1.53
CA TYR A 268 28.48 4.42 -2.49
C TYR A 268 28.74 5.00 -3.88
N LEU A 269 28.03 6.08 -4.26
CA LEU A 269 28.31 6.83 -5.48
C LEU A 269 29.75 7.36 -5.49
N LEU A 270 30.17 8.03 -4.41
CA LEU A 270 31.52 8.59 -4.30
C LEU A 270 32.60 7.49 -4.25
N LYS A 271 32.35 6.37 -3.57
CA LYS A 271 33.25 5.19 -3.59
C LYS A 271 33.39 4.62 -4.99
N GLY A 272 32.28 4.42 -5.72
CA GLY A 272 32.31 3.90 -7.09
C GLY A 272 33.07 4.80 -8.06
N ILE A 273 32.92 6.12 -7.93
CA ILE A 273 33.73 7.09 -8.70
C ILE A 273 35.20 6.95 -8.31
N LYS A 274 35.52 6.96 -7.02
CA LYS A 274 36.90 6.86 -6.54
C LYS A 274 37.59 5.61 -7.07
N ASP A 275 36.97 4.44 -6.95
CA ASP A 275 37.52 3.17 -7.41
C ASP A 275 37.89 3.15 -8.90
N ILE A 276 37.14 3.88 -9.73
CA ILE A 276 37.41 3.98 -11.17
C ILE A 276 38.61 4.91 -11.44
N PHE A 277 38.65 6.07 -10.80
CA PHE A 277 39.64 7.11 -11.09
C PHE A 277 40.91 7.07 -10.24
N GLU A 278 40.94 6.31 -9.14
CA GLU A 278 42.10 6.24 -8.22
C GLU A 278 43.36 5.69 -8.91
N ASN A 279 43.21 4.90 -9.98
CA ASN A 279 44.32 4.32 -10.73
C ASN A 279 44.14 4.42 -12.27
N THR A 280 43.37 5.39 -12.74
CA THR A 280 43.07 5.56 -14.17
C THR A 280 43.10 7.04 -14.53
N ASP A 281 43.65 7.40 -15.70
CA ASP A 281 43.51 8.76 -16.23
C ASP A 281 42.03 9.11 -16.48
N PHE A 282 41.75 10.42 -16.63
CA PHE A 282 40.38 10.89 -16.67
C PHE A 282 39.59 10.31 -17.85
N LYS A 283 40.22 10.24 -19.03
CA LYS A 283 39.60 9.72 -20.25
C LYS A 283 39.19 8.25 -20.10
N ASN A 284 40.15 7.40 -19.72
CA ASN A 284 39.91 5.98 -19.51
C ASN A 284 38.91 5.74 -18.35
N GLY A 285 38.91 6.60 -17.32
CA GLY A 285 37.93 6.56 -16.24
C GLY A 285 36.50 6.84 -16.73
N ILE A 286 36.31 7.84 -17.60
CA ILE A 286 35.01 8.13 -18.23
C ILE A 286 34.55 6.96 -19.11
N GLU A 287 35.44 6.38 -19.92
CA GLU A 287 35.11 5.22 -20.76
C GLU A 287 34.70 4.00 -19.91
N LYS A 288 35.38 3.76 -18.79
CA LYS A 288 35.01 2.71 -17.82
C LYS A 288 33.65 2.97 -17.18
N LEU A 289 33.34 4.21 -16.82
CA LEU A 289 32.03 4.61 -16.30
C LEU A 289 30.91 4.39 -17.32
N GLU A 290 31.08 4.89 -18.54
CA GLU A 290 30.10 4.71 -19.62
C GLU A 290 29.85 3.22 -19.90
N SER A 291 30.91 2.40 -19.89
CA SER A 291 30.81 0.94 -20.03
C SER A 291 30.04 0.30 -18.87
N SER A 292 30.36 0.68 -17.63
CA SER A 292 29.67 0.22 -16.40
C SER A 292 28.18 0.54 -16.46
N PHE A 293 27.83 1.77 -16.83
CA PHE A 293 26.45 2.23 -16.95
C PHE A 293 25.69 1.55 -18.08
N ARG A 294 26.35 1.29 -19.22
CA ARG A 294 25.79 0.50 -20.31
C ARG A 294 25.49 -0.93 -19.89
N ASN A 295 26.40 -1.56 -19.13
CA ASN A 295 26.22 -2.92 -18.61
C ASN A 295 25.04 -2.99 -17.62
N LEU A 296 24.93 -2.00 -16.73
CA LEU A 296 23.79 -1.87 -15.83
C LEU A 296 22.49 -1.46 -16.53
N LYS A 297 22.59 -1.04 -17.80
CA LYS A 297 21.52 -0.48 -18.64
C LYS A 297 20.86 0.75 -18.02
N LEU A 298 21.69 1.64 -17.48
CA LEU A 298 21.29 2.86 -16.79
C LEU A 298 22.01 4.06 -17.40
N ASN A 299 21.34 5.22 -17.45
CA ASN A 299 21.99 6.46 -17.85
C ASN A 299 22.30 7.31 -16.60
N TYR A 300 23.37 6.96 -15.88
CA TYR A 300 23.70 7.59 -14.60
C TYR A 300 24.32 8.97 -14.73
N LEU A 301 25.12 9.21 -15.78
CA LEU A 301 25.83 10.48 -15.96
C LEU A 301 24.87 11.68 -15.89
N ASN A 302 23.71 11.58 -16.53
CA ASN A 302 22.70 12.64 -16.48
C ASN A 302 22.26 13.01 -15.07
N PHE A 303 22.12 12.03 -14.19
CA PHE A 303 21.59 12.24 -12.84
C PHE A 303 22.68 12.59 -11.83
N ILE A 304 23.85 11.97 -11.93
CA ILE A 304 24.92 12.19 -10.96
C ILE A 304 25.63 13.53 -11.20
N LEU A 305 25.69 14.01 -12.45
CA LEU A 305 26.26 15.32 -12.79
C LEU A 305 25.34 16.51 -12.46
N GLU A 306 24.11 16.26 -12.02
CA GLU A 306 23.27 17.28 -11.38
C GLU A 306 23.75 17.59 -9.95
N GLN A 307 24.53 16.69 -9.33
CA GLN A 307 25.02 16.86 -7.96
C GLN A 307 26.37 17.57 -7.95
N GLU A 308 26.41 18.78 -7.38
CA GLU A 308 27.61 19.64 -7.35
C GLU A 308 28.83 18.98 -6.70
N GLU A 309 28.61 18.19 -5.65
CA GLU A 309 29.67 17.43 -4.98
C GLU A 309 30.30 16.38 -5.91
N VAL A 310 29.49 15.71 -6.73
CA VAL A 310 29.96 14.74 -7.71
C VAL A 310 30.76 15.47 -8.79
N VAL A 311 30.24 16.58 -9.32
CA VAL A 311 30.94 17.42 -10.31
C VAL A 311 32.30 17.87 -9.77
N THR A 312 32.34 18.39 -8.55
CA THR A 312 33.59 18.77 -7.86
C THR A 312 34.54 17.58 -7.75
N LYS A 313 34.01 16.40 -7.44
CA LYS A 313 34.82 15.18 -7.35
C LYS A 313 35.40 14.77 -8.70
N PHE A 314 34.63 14.81 -9.78
CA PHE A 314 35.13 14.57 -11.14
C PHE A 314 36.22 15.58 -11.53
N GLN A 315 35.99 16.86 -11.26
CA GLN A 315 36.95 17.94 -11.54
C GLN A 315 38.29 17.71 -10.81
N SER A 316 38.28 17.11 -9.61
CA SER A 316 39.52 16.78 -8.87
C SER A 316 40.41 15.71 -9.54
N TYR A 317 39.87 14.96 -10.51
CA TYR A 317 40.62 13.96 -11.29
C TYR A 317 41.13 14.50 -12.63
N VAL A 318 40.80 15.74 -13.00
CA VAL A 318 41.30 16.40 -14.20
C VAL A 318 42.65 17.01 -13.89
N THR A 319 43.68 16.61 -14.64
CA THR A 319 45.07 16.98 -14.38
C THR A 319 45.69 17.87 -15.47
N ASN A 320 45.09 17.91 -16.66
CA ASN A 320 45.61 18.65 -17.80
C ASN A 320 44.50 19.27 -18.66
N GLN A 321 44.88 20.07 -19.66
CA GLN A 321 43.94 20.82 -20.50
C GLN A 321 43.09 19.91 -21.40
N GLU A 322 43.63 18.82 -21.94
CA GLU A 322 42.86 17.88 -22.77
C GLU A 322 41.76 17.19 -21.93
N GLU A 323 42.08 16.82 -20.70
CA GLU A 323 41.10 16.26 -19.75
C GLU A 323 40.05 17.29 -19.33
N GLN A 324 40.42 18.57 -19.22
CA GLN A 324 39.47 19.65 -18.94
C GLN A 324 38.47 19.82 -20.09
N GLU A 325 38.94 19.85 -21.33
CA GLU A 325 38.07 19.93 -22.51
C GLU A 325 37.13 18.72 -22.60
N LEU A 326 37.63 17.52 -22.26
CA LEU A 326 36.80 16.31 -22.17
C LEU A 326 35.75 16.43 -21.05
N PHE A 327 36.13 16.90 -19.87
CA PHE A 327 35.20 17.09 -18.76
C PHE A 327 34.08 18.08 -19.11
N ASP A 328 34.42 19.22 -19.71
CA ASP A 328 33.44 20.22 -20.15
C ASP A 328 32.50 19.63 -21.21
N SER A 329 33.02 18.83 -22.14
CA SER A 329 32.21 18.09 -23.14
C SER A 329 31.24 17.10 -22.48
N VAL A 330 31.71 16.33 -21.49
CA VAL A 330 30.88 15.40 -20.72
C VAL A 330 29.77 16.15 -19.96
N LEU A 331 30.10 17.28 -19.33
CA LEU A 331 29.11 18.13 -18.66
C LEU A 331 28.05 18.64 -19.64
N VAL A 332 28.45 19.19 -20.79
CA VAL A 332 27.50 19.69 -21.80
C VAL A 332 26.62 18.57 -22.34
N ARG A 333 27.19 17.38 -22.56
CA ARG A 333 26.47 16.24 -23.14
C ARG A 333 25.43 15.65 -22.20
N TYR A 334 25.74 15.55 -20.90
CA TYR A 334 24.94 14.77 -19.96
C TYR A 334 24.21 15.62 -18.91
N LYS A 335 24.74 16.79 -18.52
CA LYS A 335 24.02 17.68 -17.60
C LYS A 335 22.85 18.28 -18.36
N LYS A 336 21.62 17.90 -18.01
CA LYS A 336 20.43 18.54 -18.58
C LYS A 336 20.53 20.04 -18.32
N GLN A 337 20.51 20.84 -19.39
CA GLN A 337 20.15 22.25 -19.25
C GLN A 337 18.74 22.26 -18.67
N THR A 338 18.60 22.77 -17.44
CA THR A 338 17.31 23.08 -16.84
C THR A 338 16.53 23.92 -17.84
N LYS A 339 15.41 23.37 -18.34
CA LYS A 339 14.41 24.14 -19.08
C LYS A 339 13.57 24.95 -18.12
#